data_AF-A0A7C1YI47-F1
#
_entry.id   AF-A0A7C1YI47-F1
#
_cell.length_a   1.000
_cell.length_b   1.000
_cell.length_c   1.000
_cell.angle_alpha   90.00
_cell.angle_beta   90.00
_cell.angle_gamma   90.00
#
_symmetry.space_group_name_H-M   'P 1'
#
loop_
_entity.id
_entity.type
_entity.pdbx_description
1 polymer ?
#
loop_
_entity_poly.entity_id
_entity_poly.type
_entity_poly.pdbx_seq_one_letter_code
_entity_poly.pdbx_strand_id
1 'polypeptide(L)'
;MTQFTVSVVIDGDTFEVANGWKWNGQTGSRVRPTGYDAPEIDTVAGQQAKQKLARLIQGEVVNVEELTLTRTRTPGTGRGPV
;
A
#
# COMPACT_ATOMS: atom_id res chain seq x y z
N MET A 1 -10.59 6.54 3.59
CA MET A 1 -9.29 6.57 4.29
C MET A 1 -9.44 5.87 5.62
N THR A 2 -8.57 4.90 5.90
CA THR A 2 -8.51 4.22 7.20
C THR A 2 -7.18 4.56 7.87
N GLN A 3 -7.22 4.91 9.15
CA GLN A 3 -6.02 5.28 9.91
C GLN A 3 -5.42 4.08 10.62
N PHE A 4 -4.10 3.98 10.57
CA PHE A 4 -3.36 2.95 11.27
C PHE A 4 -2.10 3.54 11.92
N THR A 5 -1.79 3.11 13.13
CA THR A 5 -0.48 3.37 13.74
C THR A 5 0.51 2.34 13.22
N VAL A 6 1.62 2.80 12.66
CA VAL A 6 2.70 1.94 12.17
C VAL A 6 3.50 1.43 13.36
N SER A 7 3.58 0.10 13.52
CA SER A 7 4.36 -0.53 14.59
C SER A 7 5.84 -0.70 14.21
N VAL A 8 6.10 -1.18 12.99
CA VAL A 8 7.47 -1.44 12.51
C VAL A 8 7.55 -1.34 11.00
N VAL A 9 8.65 -0.80 10.49
CA VAL A 9 8.99 -0.85 9.07
C VAL A 9 9.88 -2.05 8.78
N ILE A 10 9.41 -2.91 7.87
CA ILE A 10 10.06 -4.18 7.51
C ILE A 10 11.08 -3.93 6.38
N ASP A 11 10.66 -3.19 5.35
CA ASP A 11 11.41 -2.88 4.13
C ASP A 11 11.05 -1.47 3.61
N GLY A 12 11.70 -0.99 2.54
CA GLY A 12 11.48 0.31 1.92
C GLY A 12 10.08 0.55 1.34
N ASP A 13 9.24 -0.49 1.26
CA ASP A 13 7.84 -0.42 0.83
C ASP A 13 6.89 -1.24 1.72
N THR A 14 7.37 -1.80 2.83
CA THR A 14 6.60 -2.77 3.62
C THR A 14 6.67 -2.45 5.10
N PHE A 15 5.52 -2.35 5.76
CA PHE A 15 5.41 -2.06 7.19
C PHE A 15 4.28 -2.84 7.86
N GLU A 16 4.27 -2.86 9.18
CA GLU A 16 3.20 -3.46 9.99
C GLU A 16 2.47 -2.38 10.81
N VAL A 17 1.21 -2.66 11.13
CA VAL A 17 0.35 -1.77 11.93
C VAL A 17 -0.04 -2.39 13.27
N ALA A 18 -0.07 -1.59 14.34
CA ALA A 18 -0.09 -2.06 15.72
C ALA A 18 -1.34 -2.87 16.13
N ASN A 19 -2.49 -2.63 15.50
CA ASN A 19 -3.76 -3.33 15.81
C ASN A 19 -4.23 -4.23 14.66
N GLY A 20 -3.38 -4.42 13.66
CA GLY A 20 -3.77 -5.07 12.41
C GLY A 20 -4.79 -4.27 11.61
N TRP A 21 -5.20 -4.86 10.49
CA TRP A 21 -6.26 -4.43 9.62
C TRP A 21 -7.22 -5.60 9.41
N LYS A 22 -8.48 -5.28 9.11
CA LYS A 22 -9.48 -6.22 8.63
C LYS A 22 -10.02 -5.70 7.30
N TRP A 23 -9.85 -6.48 6.24
CA TRP A 23 -10.22 -6.07 4.89
C TRP A 23 -10.68 -7.30 4.09
N ASN A 24 -11.81 -7.16 3.38
CA ASN A 24 -12.42 -8.22 2.57
C ASN A 24 -12.55 -9.59 3.28
N GLY A 25 -12.98 -9.58 4.54
CA GLY A 25 -13.10 -10.80 5.36
C GLY A 25 -11.76 -11.38 5.86
N GLN A 26 -10.63 -10.81 5.47
CA GLN A 26 -9.29 -11.19 5.92
C GLN A 26 -8.81 -10.25 7.03
N THR A 27 -7.85 -10.73 7.81
CA THR A 27 -7.14 -9.95 8.82
C THR A 27 -5.64 -10.11 8.64
N GLY A 28 -4.88 -9.06 8.91
CA GLY A 28 -3.42 -9.08 8.89
C GLY A 28 -2.84 -7.84 9.54
N SER A 29 -1.52 -7.71 9.56
CA SER A 29 -0.83 -6.51 10.05
C SER A 29 0.06 -5.87 9.00
N ARG A 30 0.53 -6.64 8.03
CA ARG A 30 1.45 -6.19 6.99
C ARG A 30 0.73 -5.40 5.92
N VAL A 31 1.31 -4.26 5.55
CA VAL A 31 0.86 -3.38 4.49
C VAL A 31 2.03 -3.20 3.52
N ARG A 32 1.74 -3.38 2.23
CA ARG A 32 2.64 -3.08 1.11
C ARG A 32 1.87 -2.20 0.12
N PRO A 33 2.19 -0.90 -0.02
CA PRO A 33 1.51 -0.02 -0.95
C PRO A 33 1.61 -0.55 -2.38
N THR A 34 0.52 -0.46 -3.13
CA THR A 34 0.50 -0.88 -4.54
C THR A 34 1.21 0.15 -5.41
N GLY A 35 1.87 -0.32 -6.47
CA GLY A 35 2.54 0.55 -7.45
C GLY A 35 3.93 1.06 -7.04
N TYR A 36 4.45 0.62 -5.89
CA TYR A 36 5.82 0.89 -5.45
C TYR A 36 6.55 -0.42 -5.20
N ASP A 37 7.82 -0.47 -5.57
CA ASP A 37 8.72 -1.59 -5.31
C ASP A 37 10.05 -1.01 -4.81
N ALA A 38 10.47 -1.44 -3.63
CA ALA A 38 11.72 -0.98 -3.03
C ALA A 38 12.92 -1.77 -3.58
N PRO A 39 14.13 -1.18 -3.61
CA PRO A 39 15.34 -1.96 -3.89
C PRO A 39 15.51 -3.09 -2.87
N GLU A 40 16.12 -4.20 -3.32
CA GLU A 40 16.35 -5.39 -2.49
C GLU A 40 17.00 -5.05 -1.14
N ILE A 41 16.44 -5.58 -0.05
CA ILE A 41 16.80 -5.21 1.33
C ILE A 41 18.25 -5.53 1.69
N ASP A 42 18.87 -6.52 1.04
CA ASP A 42 20.27 -6.90 1.25
C ASP A 42 21.27 -5.94 0.56
N THR A 43 20.76 -5.01 -0.26
CA THR A 43 21.55 -3.96 -0.87
C THR A 43 21.64 -2.72 0.03
N VAL A 44 22.68 -1.90 -0.20
CA VAL A 44 22.81 -0.59 0.45
C VAL A 44 21.58 0.29 0.17
N ALA A 45 21.04 0.23 -1.04
CA ALA A 45 19.87 1.01 -1.43
C ALA A 45 18.60 0.56 -0.68
N GLY A 46 18.40 -0.75 -0.50
CA GLY A 46 17.28 -1.29 0.27
C GLY A 46 17.34 -0.88 1.73
N GLN A 47 18.52 -0.99 2.36
CA GLN A 47 18.72 -0.51 3.73
C GLN A 47 18.44 0.99 3.88
N GLN A 48 18.87 1.81 2.91
CA GLN A 48 18.59 3.25 2.90
C GLN A 48 17.09 3.54 2.73
N ALA A 49 16.41 2.82 1.84
CA ALA A 49 14.97 2.96 1.62
C ALA A 49 14.18 2.62 2.89
N LYS A 50 14.50 1.48 3.52
CA LYS A 50 13.92 1.08 4.81
C LYS A 50 14.12 2.14 5.89
N GLN A 51 15.35 2.63 6.07
CA GLN A 51 15.65 3.64 7.08
C GLN A 51 14.91 4.96 6.80
N LYS A 52 14.82 5.37 5.54
CA LYS A 52 14.08 6.57 5.15
C LYS A 52 12.60 6.42 5.47
N LEU A 53 11.99 5.29 5.11
CA LEU A 53 10.58 5.02 5.41
C LEU A 53 10.35 4.97 6.93
N ALA A 54 11.19 4.26 7.68
CA ALA A 54 11.11 4.18 9.14
C ALA A 54 11.12 5.57 9.79
N ARG A 55 12.01 6.47 9.36
CA ARG A 55 12.05 7.86 9.87
C ARG A 55 10.79 8.67 9.57
N LEU A 56 10.07 8.34 8.50
CA LEU A 56 8.88 9.08 8.09
C LEU A 56 7.62 8.59 8.79
N ILE A 57 7.49 7.28 9.04
CA ILE A 57 6.21 6.70 9.42
C ILE A 57 6.24 5.80 10.65
N GLN A 58 7.39 5.33 11.14
CA GLN A 58 7.39 4.38 12.26
C GLN A 58 6.93 5.06 13.55
N GLY A 59 5.91 4.50 14.19
CA GLY A 59 5.26 5.10 15.36
C GLY A 59 4.21 6.16 15.02
N GLU A 60 4.11 6.58 13.76
CA GLU A 60 3.17 7.59 13.29
C GLU A 60 1.82 6.97 12.89
N VAL A 61 0.80 7.82 12.80
CA VAL A 61 -0.51 7.47 12.24
C VAL A 61 -0.52 7.78 10.75
N VAL A 62 -0.78 6.77 9.92
CA VAL A 62 -0.86 6.90 8.46
C VAL A 62 -2.29 6.68 7.98
N ASN A 63 -2.68 7.41 6.93
CA ASN A 63 -3.91 7.14 6.19
C ASN A 63 -3.59 6.12 5.08
N VAL A 64 -4.29 5.00 5.08
CA VAL A 64 -4.24 4.00 4.01
C VAL A 64 -5.53 4.08 3.20
N GLU A 65 -5.39 4.08 1.88
CA GLU A 65 -6.49 4.12 0.92
C GLU A 65 -6.51 2.89 0.03
N GLU A 66 -7.71 2.46 -0.31
CA GLU A 66 -7.92 1.43 -1.32
C GLU A 66 -7.89 2.07 -2.71
N LEU A 67 -7.08 1.50 -3.60
CA LEU A 67 -7.06 1.85 -5.01
C LEU A 67 -8.17 1.08 -5.74
N THR A 68 -9.35 1.68 -5.87
CA THR A 68 -10.42 1.13 -6.73
C THR A 68 -10.21 1.58 -8.17
N LEU A 69 -9.66 0.71 -9.03
CA LEU A 69 -9.60 0.96 -10.47
C LEU A 69 -11.02 0.87 -11.07
N THR A 70 -11.69 2.01 -11.21
CA THR A 70 -12.93 2.07 -11.99
C THR A 70 -12.56 2.02 -13.46
N ARG A 71 -12.68 0.84 -14.09
CA ARG A 71 -12.56 0.72 -15.54
C ARG A 71 -13.75 1.46 -16.16
N THR A 72 -13.56 2.71 -16.57
CA THR A 72 -14.52 3.42 -17.41
C THR A 72 -14.65 2.64 -18.72
N ARG A 73 -15.66 1.78 -18.84
CA ARG A 73 -16.13 1.32 -20.15
C ARG A 73 -16.64 2.58 -20.85
N THR A 74 -15.86 3.12 -21.79
CA THR A 74 -16.41 4.01 -22.80
C THR A 74 -17.56 3.25 -23.47
N PRO A 75 -18.80 3.77 -23.46
CA PRO A 75 -19.87 3.15 -24.22
C PRO A 75 -19.45 3.18 -25.68
N GLY A 76 -19.11 2.00 -26.23
CA GLY A 76 -18.97 1.83 -27.66
C GLY A 76 -20.29 2.23 -28.29
N THR A 77 -20.26 3.21 -29.17
CA THR A 77 -21.36 3.61 -30.04
C THR A 77 -21.91 2.36 -30.74
N GLY A 78 -23.02 1.85 -30.23
CA GLY A 78 -23.80 0.82 -30.90
C GLY A 78 -24.32 1.38 -32.22
N ARG A 79 -23.76 0.90 -33.33
CA ARG A 79 -24.49 0.95 -34.60
C ARG A 79 -25.66 -0.01 -34.46
N GLY A 80 -26.87 0.53 -34.52
CA GLY A 80 -28.11 -0.25 -34.57
C GLY A 80 -28.18 -1.17 -35.81
N PRO A 81 -29.15 -2.08 -35.85
CA PRO A 81 -29.23 -3.09 -36.90
C PRO A 81 -29.62 -2.44 -38.23
N VAL A 82 -29.07 -2.97 -39.33
CA VAL A 82 -29.65 -2.90 -40.67
C VAL A 82 -30.29 -4.24 -41.01
#